data_AF-A0A3R6T3Y8-F1
#
_entry.id   AF-A0A3R6T3Y8-F1
#
_cell.length_a   1.000
_cell.length_b   1.000
_cell.length_c   1.000
_cell.angle_alpha   90.00
_cell.angle_beta   90.00
_cell.angle_gamma   90.00
#
_symmetry.space_group_name_H-M   'P 1'
#
loop_
_entity.id
_entity.type
_entity.pdbx_description
1 polymer ?
#
loop_
_entity_poly.entity_id
_entity_poly.type
_entity_poly.pdbx_seq_one_letter_code
_entity_poly.pdbx_strand_id
1 'polypeptide(L)'
;MKSIIQTEKECYICGCCRNLESHHIFFGNPNRKWSEKYGLKVWLCPYDHRDNKNGVHGQAVEKRRYLEQIAQRVFEKNHSREEFVRIFGENYLDD
;
A
#
# COMPACT_ATOMS: atom_id res chain seq x y z
N MET A 1 -11.06 -3.91 -6.93
CA MET A 1 -10.12 -4.89 -7.55
C MET A 1 -9.55 -5.80 -6.46
N LYS A 2 -9.10 -7.03 -6.76
CA LYS A 2 -8.28 -7.80 -5.81
C LYS A 2 -6.91 -7.12 -5.65
N SER A 3 -6.19 -7.39 -4.57
CA SER A 3 -4.81 -6.88 -4.47
C SER A 3 -3.97 -7.47 -5.59
N ILE A 4 -3.12 -6.65 -6.22
CA ILE A 4 -2.07 -7.11 -7.14
C ILE A 4 -0.72 -7.31 -6.43
N ILE A 5 -0.66 -6.99 -5.14
CA ILE A 5 0.53 -7.05 -4.30
C ILE A 5 0.53 -8.34 -3.46
N GLN A 6 -0.65 -8.80 -3.07
CA GLN A 6 -0.82 -9.91 -2.14
C GLN A 6 -1.90 -10.89 -2.62
N THR A 7 -1.62 -12.19 -2.52
CA THR A 7 -2.58 -13.26 -2.85
C THR A 7 -3.36 -13.72 -1.63
N GLU A 8 -2.67 -13.99 -0.52
CA GLU A 8 -3.26 -14.52 0.70
C GLU A 8 -3.81 -13.43 1.61
N LYS A 9 -4.81 -13.77 2.43
CA LYS A 9 -5.40 -12.85 3.40
C LYS A 9 -4.65 -12.92 4.75
N GLU A 10 -3.47 -12.33 4.79
CA GLU A 10 -2.59 -12.23 5.97
C GLU A 10 -2.02 -10.81 6.12
N CYS A 11 -1.47 -10.45 7.28
CA CYS A 11 -0.80 -9.16 7.42
C CYS A 11 0.43 -9.15 6.52
N TYR A 12 0.49 -8.24 5.55
CA TYR A 12 1.60 -8.15 4.60
C TYR A 12 2.96 -7.89 5.28
N ILE A 13 2.95 -7.33 6.50
CA ILE A 13 4.17 -6.99 7.24
C ILE A 13 4.62 -8.11 8.18
N CYS A 14 3.70 -8.76 8.91
CA CYS A 14 4.06 -9.74 9.95
C CYS A 14 3.45 -11.14 9.79
N GLY A 15 2.65 -11.39 8.75
CA GLY A 15 2.00 -12.68 8.51
C GLY A 15 0.84 -13.01 9.46
N CYS A 16 0.46 -12.11 10.38
CA CYS A 16 -0.69 -12.34 11.27
C CYS A 16 -1.98 -12.53 10.47
N CYS A 17 -2.78 -13.56 10.78
CA CYS A 17 -4.06 -13.82 10.09
C CYS A 17 -5.30 -13.30 10.85
N ARG A 18 -5.11 -12.55 11.95
CA ARG A 18 -6.20 -12.13 12.86
C ARG A 18 -6.53 -10.65 12.70
N ASN A 19 -7.82 -10.33 12.75
CA ASN A 19 -8.37 -8.96 12.76
C ASN A 19 -7.83 -8.08 11.62
N LEU A 20 -7.75 -8.66 10.42
CA LEU A 20 -7.16 -8.00 9.27
C LEU A 20 -8.05 -6.87 8.73
N GLU A 21 -7.41 -5.74 8.46
CA GLU A 21 -8.00 -4.54 7.91
C GLU A 21 -7.43 -4.32 6.50
N SER A 22 -8.28 -3.92 5.56
CA SER A 22 -7.85 -3.60 4.19
C SER A 22 -7.22 -2.22 4.20
N HIS A 23 -5.93 -2.15 3.91
CA HIS A 23 -5.17 -0.92 3.83
C HIS A 23 -4.98 -0.50 2.37
N HIS A 24 -5.49 0.67 1.99
CA HIS A 24 -5.19 1.31 0.70
C HIS A 24 -3.85 2.03 0.82
N ILE A 25 -2.83 1.60 0.07
CA ILE A 25 -1.46 2.11 0.22
C ILE A 25 -1.40 3.61 -0.07
N PHE A 26 -2.02 4.02 -1.18
CA PHE A 26 -2.28 5.43 -1.43
C PHE A 26 -3.70 5.77 -0.97
N PHE A 27 -3.79 6.72 -0.03
CA PHE A 27 -5.02 7.11 0.65
C PHE A 27 -5.42 8.57 0.35
N GLY A 28 -6.59 8.98 0.83
CA GLY A 28 -7.18 10.29 0.51
C GLY A 28 -8.00 10.27 -0.79
N ASN A 29 -8.61 11.40 -1.13
CA ASN A 29 -9.35 11.58 -2.39
C ASN A 29 -8.45 12.34 -3.38
N PRO A 30 -8.17 11.83 -4.60
CA PRO A 30 -8.76 10.65 -5.25
C PRO A 30 -8.02 9.31 -5.01
N ASN A 31 -6.85 9.32 -4.37
CA ASN A 31 -5.92 8.18 -4.35
C ASN A 31 -6.50 6.88 -3.79
N ARG A 32 -7.42 6.92 -2.82
CA ARG A 32 -8.14 5.73 -2.35
C ARG A 32 -8.92 5.04 -3.46
N LYS A 33 -9.57 5.81 -4.34
CA LYS A 33 -10.30 5.27 -5.50
C LYS A 33 -9.34 4.63 -6.49
N TRP A 34 -8.17 5.24 -6.72
CA TRP A 34 -7.14 4.67 -7.59
C TRP A 34 -6.54 3.40 -7.01
N SER A 35 -6.22 3.38 -5.71
CA SER A 35 -5.77 2.17 -5.02
C SER A 35 -6.78 1.04 -5.12
N GLU A 36 -8.09 1.34 -5.02
CA GLU A 36 -9.14 0.33 -5.22
C GLU A 36 -9.28 -0.12 -6.68
N LYS A 37 -9.11 0.79 -7.65
CA LYS A 37 -9.18 0.49 -9.09
C LYS A 37 -8.02 -0.40 -9.53
N TYR A 38 -6.79 -0.06 -9.15
CA TYR A 38 -5.57 -0.74 -9.58
C TYR A 38 -5.16 -1.89 -8.66
N GLY A 39 -5.84 -2.08 -7.52
CA GLY A 39 -5.50 -3.16 -6.59
C GLY A 39 -4.27 -2.87 -5.73
N LEU A 40 -3.94 -1.60 -5.51
CA LEU A 40 -2.82 -1.15 -4.67
C LEU A 40 -3.26 -1.09 -3.19
N LYS A 41 -3.61 -2.25 -2.67
CA LYS A 41 -4.05 -2.44 -1.28
C LYS A 41 -3.50 -3.75 -0.72
N VAL A 42 -3.32 -3.82 0.57
CA VAL A 42 -2.86 -5.02 1.30
C VAL A 42 -3.71 -5.24 2.53
N TRP A 43 -3.65 -6.44 3.08
CA TRP A 43 -4.21 -6.71 4.42
C TRP A 43 -3.16 -6.40 5.47
N LEU A 44 -3.55 -5.71 6.55
CA LEU A 44 -2.70 -5.43 7.70
C LEU A 44 -3.43 -5.78 8.99
N CYS A 45 -2.70 -6.25 10.00
CA CYS A 45 -3.25 -6.37 11.35
C CYS A 45 -3.33 -4.98 12.01
N PRO A 46 -4.10 -4.79 13.09
CA PRO A 46 -4.26 -3.47 13.70
C PRO A 46 -2.95 -2.85 14.19
N TYR A 47 -2.00 -3.69 14.61
CA TYR A 47 -0.67 -3.26 15.05
C TYR A 47 0.15 -2.64 13.92
N ASP A 48 0.17 -3.28 12.74
CA ASP A 48 0.89 -2.74 11.58
C ASP A 48 0.09 -1.71 10.80
N HIS A 49 -1.22 -1.62 11.01
CA HIS A 49 -2.08 -0.67 10.30
C HIS A 49 -2.17 0.69 11.01
N ARG A 50 -2.55 0.69 12.29
CA ARG A 50 -3.10 1.87 12.99
C ARG A 50 -2.54 2.07 14.41
N ASP A 51 -1.60 1.24 14.86
CA ASP A 51 -0.85 1.54 16.08
C ASP A 51 -0.10 2.86 15.92
N ASN A 52 -0.08 3.67 16.97
CA ASN A 52 0.50 5.01 16.92
C ASN A 52 2.01 5.00 16.70
N LYS A 53 2.72 3.95 17.14
CA LYS A 53 4.19 3.85 17.00
C LYS A 53 4.60 2.98 15.81
N ASN A 54 3.91 1.86 15.62
CA ASN A 54 4.31 0.79 14.71
C ASN A 54 3.44 0.68 13.46
N GLY A 55 2.28 1.35 13.43
CA GLY A 55 1.35 1.30 12.33
C GLY A 55 1.75 2.23 11.19
N VAL A 56 1.38 1.87 9.96
CA VAL A 56 1.62 2.70 8.76
C VAL A 56 0.84 4.03 8.79
N HIS A 57 -0.26 4.11 9.56
CA HIS A 57 -0.95 5.36 9.87
C HIS A 57 -0.45 6.05 11.15
N GLY A 58 0.54 5.47 11.83
CA GLY A 58 1.21 6.05 12.99
C GLY A 58 2.59 6.61 12.63
N GLN A 59 3.57 6.42 13.52
CA GLN A 59 4.93 6.95 13.40
C GLN A 59 5.88 6.04 12.59
N ALA A 60 5.44 4.87 12.12
CA ALA A 60 6.27 3.94 11.38
C ALA A 60 6.40 4.34 9.90
N VAL A 61 7.04 5.49 9.65
CA VAL A 61 7.23 6.08 8.30
C VAL A 61 7.92 5.10 7.35
N GLU A 62 8.90 4.33 7.84
CA GLU A 62 9.62 3.34 7.03
C GLU A 62 8.69 2.22 6.50
N LYS A 63 7.71 1.76 7.30
CA LYS A 63 6.73 0.76 6.84
C LYS A 63 5.82 1.33 5.76
N ARG A 64 5.38 2.58 5.94
CA ARG A 64 4.57 3.28 4.94
C ARG A 64 5.34 3.42 3.62
N ARG A 65 6.57 3.96 3.67
CA ARG A 65 7.44 4.14 2.50
C ARG A 65 7.72 2.81 1.80
N TYR A 66 7.99 1.76 2.57
CA TYR A 66 8.17 0.41 2.02
C TYR A 66 6.95 -0.06 1.22
N LEU A 67 5.72 0.13 1.74
CA LEU A 67 4.50 -0.23 1.01
C LEU A 67 4.30 0.62 -0.25
N GLU A 68 4.57 1.93 -0.19
CA GLU A 68 4.47 2.83 -1.33
C GLU A 68 5.43 2.42 -2.46
N GLN A 69 6.68 2.11 -2.11
CA GLN A 69 7.67 1.59 -3.06
C GLN A 69 7.26 0.26 -3.68
N ILE A 70 6.78 -0.68 -2.89
CA ILE A 70 6.27 -1.97 -3.40
C ILE A 70 5.10 -1.76 -4.35
N ALA A 71 4.14 -0.89 -3.97
CA ALA A 71 2.98 -0.60 -4.81
C ALA A 71 3.39 -0.03 -6.16
N GLN A 72 4.32 0.92 -6.18
CA GLN A 72 4.83 1.48 -7.42
C GLN A 72 5.58 0.43 -8.26
N ARG A 73 6.51 -0.35 -7.67
CA ARG A 73 7.24 -1.41 -8.38
C ARG A 73 6.28 -2.42 -9.02
N VAL A 74 5.20 -2.79 -8.33
CA VAL A 74 4.21 -3.74 -8.84
C VAL A 74 3.34 -3.12 -9.93
N PHE A 75 2.93 -1.86 -9.76
CA PHE A 75 2.21 -1.11 -10.79
C PHE A 75 3.03 -1.00 -12.08
N GLU A 76 4.32 -0.65 -11.96
CA GLU A 76 5.25 -0.47 -13.07
C GLU A 76 5.52 -1.76 -13.87
N LYS A 77 5.11 -2.95 -13.39
CA LYS A 77 5.19 -4.20 -14.17
C LYS A 77 4.28 -4.21 -15.40
N ASN A 78 3.18 -3.45 -15.36
CA ASN A 78 2.18 -3.41 -16.43
C ASN A 78 1.83 -1.98 -16.89
N HIS A 79 2.42 -0.97 -16.27
CA HIS A 79 2.19 0.44 -16.51
C HIS A 79 3.51 1.20 -16.49
N SER A 80 3.57 2.41 -17.02
CA SER A 80 4.79 3.22 -16.99
C SER A 80 4.91 4.04 -15.70
N ARG A 81 6.12 4.47 -15.36
CA ARG A 81 6.36 5.39 -14.24
C ARG A 81 5.66 6.73 -14.44
N GLU A 82 5.64 7.24 -15.66
CA GLU A 82 4.95 8.49 -16.01
C GLU A 82 3.44 8.36 -15.78
N GLU A 83 2.84 7.21 -16.11
CA GLU A 83 1.44 6.95 -15.78
C GLU A 83 1.22 6.91 -14.27
N PHE A 84 2.11 6.26 -13.52
CA PHE A 84 2.03 6.21 -12.07
C PHE A 84 2.06 7.61 -11.45
N VAL A 85 3.07 8.42 -11.79
CA VAL A 85 3.22 9.79 -11.29
C VAL A 85 2.01 10.66 -11.69
N ARG A 86 1.47 10.49 -12.90
CA ARG A 86 0.26 11.20 -13.33
C ARG A 86 -0.97 10.86 -12.47
N ILE A 87 -1.08 9.62 -11.98
CA ILE A 87 -2.24 9.15 -11.20
C ILE A 87 -2.08 9.48 -9.72
N PHE A 88 -0.91 9.21 -9.15
CA PHE A 88 -0.65 9.25 -7.71
C PHE A 88 0.11 10.50 -7.26
N GLY A 89 0.73 11.23 -8.19
CA GLY A 89 1.32 12.57 -7.98
C GLY A 89 2.82 12.59 -7.73
N GLU A 90 3.44 11.46 -7.39
CA GLU A 90 4.84 11.42 -6.94
C GLU A 90 5.51 10.10 -7.36
N ASN A 91 6.85 10.11 -7.49
CA ASN A 91 7.67 8.91 -7.61
C ASN A 91 8.21 8.54 -6.22
N TYR A 92 7.89 7.34 -5.72
CA TYR A 92 8.30 6.83 -4.41
C TYR A 92 9.56 5.97 -4.45
N LEU A 93 10.08 5.67 -5.64
CA LEU A 93 11.30 4.88 -5.80
C LEU A 93 12.52 5.80 -5.66
N ASP A 94 13.43 5.40 -4.77
CA ASP A 94 14.74 6.02 -4.65
C ASP A 94 15.55 5.67 -5.91
N ASP A 95 16.05 6.69 -6.59
CA ASP A 95 16.99 6.54 -7.72
C ASP A 95 18.37 6.07 -7.24
#